data_AF-A0A9Q9IAT5-F1
#
_entry.id   AF-A0A9Q9IAT5-F1
#
_cell.length_a   1.000
_cell.length_b   1.000
_cell.length_c   1.000
_cell.angle_alpha   90.00
_cell.angle_beta   90.00
_cell.angle_gamma   90.00
#
_symmetry.space_group_name_H-M   'P 1'
#
loop_
_entity.id
_entity.type
_entity.pdbx_description
1 polymer ?
#
loop_
_entity_poly.entity_id
_entity_poly.type
_entity_poly.pdbx_seq_one_letter_code
_entity_poly.pdbx_strand_id
1 'polypeptide(L)'
;MLRNLATVLVLTLLAVPLSGCTGGDTDPLPVRISAFLRPEADRPALEARVRGLPAVTSVAFVSRQEAYERLAKSLQSDPALAGGVTPQTAPEYFEVLVADAPVAEAVQLVIDAFDGVSRTTLAVGGGDVTKQEQAGVLVRLESGVGDEPRGAIERLIKGLPRTESVRYETGERTKARLLQRCKAKDATAALATSLDAVPAHAVPASFRFRVGLHGGKIPQLADLQRLDGVASMVFVPVELL
;
A
#
# COMPACT_ATOMS: atom_id res chain seq x y z
N MET A 1 -17.73 -31.33 -74.27
CA MET A 1 -16.65 -32.17 -73.68
C MET A 1 -16.45 -31.67 -72.25
N LEU A 2 -17.07 -32.25 -71.22
CA LEU A 2 -16.76 -33.50 -70.48
C LEU A 2 -15.47 -33.46 -69.64
N ARG A 3 -15.68 -33.74 -68.33
CA ARG A 3 -14.79 -34.26 -67.27
C ARG A 3 -14.12 -33.21 -66.37
N ASN A 4 -14.14 -33.22 -65.04
CA ASN A 4 -14.56 -34.09 -63.91
C ASN A 4 -13.38 -34.10 -62.90
N LEU A 5 -13.73 -34.29 -61.61
CA LEU A 5 -12.89 -34.64 -60.44
C LEU A 5 -12.14 -33.47 -59.77
N ALA A 6 -12.50 -32.96 -58.58
CA ALA A 6 -12.84 -33.58 -57.28
C ALA A 6 -11.65 -34.28 -56.59
N THR A 7 -11.01 -33.57 -55.65
CA THR A 7 -10.24 -34.11 -54.50
C THR A 7 -10.08 -32.95 -53.49
N VAL A 8 -11.00 -32.72 -52.55
CA VAL A 8 -10.96 -33.17 -51.13
C VAL A 8 -9.54 -33.36 -50.59
N LEU A 9 -9.02 -32.42 -49.79
CA LEU A 9 -8.13 -32.77 -48.67
C LEU A 9 -8.09 -31.68 -47.57
N VAL A 10 -8.83 -31.98 -46.51
CA VAL A 10 -8.45 -31.89 -45.09
C VAL A 10 -8.11 -30.51 -44.50
N LEU A 11 -9.12 -30.01 -43.78
CA LEU A 11 -9.06 -29.24 -42.55
C LEU A 11 -7.88 -29.66 -41.64
N THR A 12 -6.93 -28.75 -41.42
CA THR A 12 -6.16 -28.73 -40.16
C THR A 12 -6.38 -27.36 -39.54
N LEU A 13 -7.50 -27.25 -38.82
CA LEU A 13 -7.64 -26.32 -37.71
C LEU A 13 -6.48 -26.60 -36.75
N LEU A 14 -5.39 -25.83 -36.85
CA LEU A 14 -4.51 -25.61 -35.71
C LEU A 14 -5.26 -24.68 -34.76
N ALA A 15 -6.20 -25.29 -34.02
CA ALA A 15 -6.62 -24.78 -32.73
C ALA A 15 -5.37 -24.76 -31.86
N VAL A 16 -4.66 -23.63 -31.87
CA VAL A 16 -3.72 -23.32 -30.80
C VAL A 16 -4.57 -23.35 -29.53
N PRO A 17 -4.38 -24.31 -28.61
CA PRO A 17 -5.03 -24.20 -27.33
C PRO A 17 -4.57 -22.86 -26.77
N LEU A 18 -5.53 -21.96 -26.56
CA LEU A 18 -5.36 -20.86 -25.63
C LEU A 18 -4.77 -21.52 -24.39
N SER A 19 -3.47 -21.30 -24.17
CA SER A 19 -2.86 -21.53 -22.89
C SER A 19 -3.66 -20.63 -21.96
N GLY A 20 -4.73 -21.20 -21.39
CA GLY A 20 -5.37 -20.68 -20.21
C GLY A 20 -4.25 -20.69 -19.20
N CYS A 21 -3.58 -19.56 -19.08
CA CYS A 21 -2.89 -19.19 -17.87
C CYS A 21 -3.98 -19.20 -16.80
N THR A 22 -4.28 -20.38 -16.27
CA THR A 22 -4.74 -20.55 -14.90
C THR A 22 -3.52 -20.27 -14.00
N GLY A 23 -2.88 -19.11 -14.19
CA GLY A 23 -2.17 -18.47 -13.11
C GLY A 23 -3.28 -18.19 -12.11
N GLY A 24 -3.17 -18.76 -10.91
CA GLY A 24 -4.13 -18.50 -9.86
C GLY A 24 -4.14 -17.00 -9.60
N ASP A 25 -5.08 -16.29 -10.24
CA ASP A 25 -5.38 -14.90 -9.98
C ASP A 25 -5.84 -14.86 -8.52
N THR A 26 -4.87 -14.66 -7.65
CA THR A 26 -5.15 -14.38 -6.25
C THR A 26 -5.69 -12.97 -6.29
N ASP A 27 -6.98 -12.81 -5.96
CA ASP A 27 -7.63 -11.51 -5.96
C ASP A 27 -6.72 -10.49 -5.26
N PRO A 28 -6.52 -9.30 -5.85
CA PRO A 28 -5.65 -8.30 -5.27
C PRO A 28 -6.14 -7.98 -3.86
N LEU A 29 -5.23 -8.12 -2.88
CA LEU A 29 -5.56 -7.88 -1.49
C LEU A 29 -5.99 -6.42 -1.33
N PRO A 30 -7.14 -6.14 -0.67
CA PRO A 30 -7.55 -4.77 -0.43
C PRO A 30 -6.47 -4.06 0.38
N VAL A 31 -6.36 -2.75 0.26
CA VAL A 31 -5.42 -1.97 1.07
C VAL A 31 -6.16 -1.43 2.29
N ARG A 32 -5.56 -1.58 3.46
CA ARG A 32 -6.06 -1.02 4.71
C ARG A 32 -5.30 0.26 5.06
N ILE A 33 -6.05 1.31 5.37
CA ILE A 33 -5.53 2.54 5.95
C ILE A 33 -6.03 2.64 7.39
N SER A 34 -5.14 2.89 8.34
CA SER A 34 -5.52 3.25 9.71
C SER A 34 -5.33 4.75 9.91
N ALA A 35 -6.42 5.49 10.04
CA ALA A 35 -6.41 6.94 10.25
C ALA A 35 -6.60 7.25 11.74
N PHE A 36 -5.50 7.56 12.43
CA PHE A 36 -5.48 7.77 13.88
C PHE A 36 -6.03 9.15 14.22
N LEU A 37 -6.98 9.19 15.14
CA LEU A 37 -7.73 10.40 15.48
C LEU A 37 -7.00 11.26 16.52
N ARG A 38 -7.12 12.57 16.37
CA ARG A 38 -6.79 13.51 17.45
C ARG A 38 -7.89 13.50 18.52
N PRO A 39 -7.58 13.79 19.79
CA PRO A 39 -8.57 13.82 20.87
C PRO A 39 -9.79 14.72 20.61
N GLU A 40 -9.60 15.80 19.86
CA GLU A 40 -10.59 16.84 19.54
C GLU A 40 -11.37 16.58 18.25
N ALA A 41 -11.17 15.45 17.57
CA ALA A 41 -11.77 15.19 16.26
C ALA A 41 -13.31 15.10 16.32
N ASP A 42 -13.98 15.80 15.39
CA ASP A 42 -15.41 15.57 15.10
C ASP A 42 -15.57 14.24 14.34
N ARG A 43 -15.70 13.16 15.11
CA ARG A 43 -15.70 11.80 14.59
C ARG A 43 -16.81 11.56 13.54
N PRO A 44 -18.10 11.89 13.77
CA PRO A 44 -19.13 11.71 12.74
C PRO A 44 -18.85 12.45 11.44
N ALA A 45 -18.40 13.71 11.52
CA ALA A 45 -18.08 14.50 10.33
C ALA A 45 -16.89 13.90 9.56
N LEU A 46 -15.85 13.48 10.29
CA LEU A 46 -14.67 12.86 9.70
C LEU A 46 -14.99 11.50 9.06
N GLU A 47 -15.80 10.67 9.71
CA GLU A 47 -16.24 9.38 9.15
C GLU A 47 -17.00 9.57 7.84
N ALA A 48 -17.96 10.49 7.81
CA ALA A 48 -18.74 10.81 6.61
C ALA A 48 -17.84 11.30 5.47
N ARG A 49 -16.85 12.14 5.79
CA ARG A 49 -15.87 12.66 4.82
C ARG A 49 -14.99 11.55 4.26
N VAL A 50 -14.47 10.65 5.10
CA VAL A 50 -13.65 9.51 4.67
C VAL A 50 -14.46 8.54 3.81
N ARG A 51 -15.70 8.23 4.22
CA ARG A 51 -16.61 7.36 3.45
C ARG A 51 -16.98 7.94 2.08
N GLY A 52 -16.98 9.26 1.95
CA GLY A 52 -17.23 9.95 0.68
C GLY A 52 -16.06 9.94 -0.30
N LEU A 53 -14.87 9.46 0.08
CA LEU A 53 -13.72 9.42 -0.82
C LEU A 53 -13.87 8.30 -1.87
N PRO A 54 -13.50 8.56 -3.14
CA PRO A 54 -13.44 7.51 -4.16
C PRO A 54 -12.55 6.33 -3.75
N ALA A 55 -12.91 5.13 -4.20
CA ALA A 55 -12.25 3.85 -3.92
C ALA A 55 -12.30 3.36 -2.46
N VAL A 56 -12.82 4.15 -1.51
CA VAL A 56 -13.13 3.69 -0.15
C VAL A 56 -14.35 2.78 -0.18
N THR A 57 -14.21 1.55 0.32
CA THR A 57 -15.29 0.56 0.35
C THR A 57 -15.84 0.32 1.75
N SER A 58 -15.04 0.58 2.79
CA SER A 58 -15.46 0.43 4.17
C SER A 58 -14.73 1.42 5.06
N VAL A 59 -15.42 1.88 6.11
CA VAL A 59 -14.89 2.70 7.19
C VAL A 59 -15.46 2.15 8.49
N ALA A 60 -14.60 1.70 9.40
CA ALA A 60 -14.96 1.20 10.71
C ALA A 60 -14.21 1.97 11.80
N PHE A 61 -14.93 2.44 12.81
CA PHE A 61 -14.30 3.04 13.98
C PHE A 61 -13.73 1.95 14.89
N VAL A 62 -12.47 2.13 15.32
CA VAL A 62 -11.81 1.28 16.30
C VAL A 62 -11.56 2.11 17.55
N SER A 63 -12.23 1.72 18.64
CA SER A 63 -12.07 2.35 19.95
C SER A 63 -10.70 2.09 20.57
N ARG A 64 -10.32 2.83 21.61
CA ARG A 64 -9.05 2.58 22.33
C ARG A 64 -8.97 1.16 22.88
N GLN A 65 -10.06 0.68 23.46
CA GLN A 65 -10.14 -0.67 24.01
C GLN A 65 -9.91 -1.72 22.92
N GLU A 66 -10.61 -1.59 21.79
CA GLU A 66 -10.47 -2.53 20.67
C GLU A 66 -9.07 -2.44 20.04
N ALA A 67 -8.51 -1.23 19.90
CA ALA A 67 -7.16 -1.02 19.42
C ALA A 67 -6.12 -1.72 20.31
N TYR A 68 -6.28 -1.59 21.63
CA TYR A 68 -5.45 -2.28 22.61
C TYR A 68 -5.58 -3.80 22.51
N GLU A 69 -6.80 -4.34 22.44
CA GLU A 69 -7.04 -5.78 22.32
C GLU A 69 -6.44 -6.36 21.03
N ARG A 70 -6.61 -5.67 19.90
CA ARG A 70 -6.01 -6.05 18.61
C ARG A 70 -4.47 -6.04 18.71
N LEU A 71 -3.90 -5.02 19.34
CA LEU A 71 -2.45 -4.92 19.54
C LEU A 71 -1.95 -6.04 20.47
N ALA A 72 -2.58 -6.23 21.62
CA ALA A 72 -2.23 -7.27 22.59
C ALA A 72 -2.27 -8.65 21.94
N LYS A 73 -3.27 -8.92 21.09
CA LYS A 73 -3.35 -10.16 20.31
C LYS A 73 -2.20 -10.32 19.33
N SER A 74 -1.85 -9.27 18.58
CA SER A 74 -0.71 -9.30 17.64
C SER A 74 0.64 -9.48 18.31
N LEU A 75 0.77 -9.07 19.58
CA LEU A 75 2.00 -9.11 20.35
C LEU A 75 2.05 -10.28 21.35
N GLN A 76 1.13 -11.24 21.29
CA GLN A 76 1.15 -12.40 22.18
C GLN A 76 2.47 -13.18 22.11
N SER A 77 3.12 -13.19 20.94
CA SER A 77 4.42 -13.83 20.76
C SER A 77 5.60 -13.02 21.31
N ASP A 78 5.43 -11.71 21.51
CA ASP A 78 6.47 -10.83 22.05
C ASP A 78 5.85 -9.60 22.76
N PRO A 79 5.41 -9.76 24.03
CA PRO A 79 4.77 -8.69 24.79
C PRO A 79 5.70 -7.50 25.07
N ALA A 80 7.03 -7.68 25.00
CA ALA A 80 7.98 -6.60 25.24
C ALA A 80 7.87 -5.49 24.19
N LEU A 81 7.37 -5.80 22.99
CA LEU A 81 7.11 -4.85 21.91
C LEU A 81 5.91 -3.94 22.18
N ALA A 82 5.10 -4.21 23.20
CA ALA A 82 3.90 -3.40 23.49
C ALA A 82 4.25 -2.00 24.01
N GLY A 83 5.50 -1.75 24.41
CA GLY A 83 6.02 -0.40 24.66
C GLY A 83 5.24 0.41 25.70
N GLY A 84 4.57 -0.25 26.65
CA GLY A 84 3.73 0.43 27.65
C GLY A 84 2.39 0.95 27.11
N VAL A 85 1.92 0.50 25.94
CA VAL A 85 0.56 0.78 25.49
C VAL A 85 -0.43 0.12 26.45
N THR A 86 -1.37 0.92 26.93
CA THR A 86 -2.46 0.54 27.83
C THR A 86 -3.79 0.80 27.12
N PRO A 87 -4.92 0.27 27.61
CA PRO A 87 -6.23 0.62 27.09
C PRO A 87 -6.50 2.14 27.05
N GLN A 88 -5.91 2.90 27.98
CA GLN A 88 -6.11 4.35 28.07
C GLN A 88 -5.24 5.13 27.07
N THR A 89 -4.07 4.59 26.73
CA THR A 89 -3.08 5.23 25.84
C THR A 89 -3.13 4.72 24.40
N ALA A 90 -3.88 3.65 24.14
CA ALA A 90 -4.13 3.17 22.78
C ALA A 90 -4.88 4.25 21.97
N PRO A 91 -4.45 4.54 20.73
CA PRO A 91 -5.09 5.56 19.92
C PRO A 91 -6.39 5.03 19.31
N GLU A 92 -7.39 5.92 19.19
CA GLU A 92 -8.57 5.66 18.39
C GLU A 92 -8.23 5.86 16.91
N TYR A 93 -8.83 5.08 16.03
CA TYR A 93 -8.62 5.24 14.59
C TYR A 93 -9.81 4.78 13.77
N PHE A 94 -9.92 5.28 12.55
CA PHE A 94 -10.73 4.65 11.52
C PHE A 94 -9.91 3.61 10.77
N GLU A 95 -10.43 2.39 10.68
CA GLU A 95 -9.98 1.37 9.75
C GLU A 95 -10.72 1.58 8.42
N VAL A 96 -9.97 1.93 7.38
CA VAL A 96 -10.48 2.25 6.06
C VAL A 96 -10.01 1.20 5.08
N LEU A 97 -10.93 0.61 4.32
CA LEU A 97 -10.58 -0.33 3.24
C LEU A 97 -10.69 0.37 1.90
N VAL A 98 -9.65 0.18 1.08
CA VAL A 98 -9.57 0.68 -0.29
C VAL A 98 -9.43 -0.52 -1.22
N ALA A 99 -10.37 -0.67 -2.15
CA ALA A 99 -10.35 -1.81 -3.08
C ALA A 99 -9.27 -1.65 -4.17
N ASP A 100 -8.99 -0.42 -4.59
CA ASP A 100 -8.08 -0.13 -5.69
C ASP A 100 -6.68 0.23 -5.16
N ALA A 101 -5.81 -0.79 -5.08
CA ALA A 101 -4.45 -0.64 -4.56
C ALA A 101 -3.62 0.47 -5.24
N PRO A 102 -3.64 0.64 -6.58
CA PRO A 102 -2.96 1.73 -7.27
C PRO A 102 -3.25 3.16 -6.77
N VAL A 103 -4.42 3.41 -6.18
CA VAL A 103 -4.83 4.74 -5.67
C VAL A 103 -4.87 4.81 -4.15
N ALA A 104 -4.63 3.71 -3.43
CA ALA A 104 -4.73 3.69 -1.97
C ALA A 104 -3.77 4.65 -1.27
N GLU A 105 -2.57 4.86 -1.82
CA GLU A 105 -1.64 5.87 -1.30
C GLU A 105 -2.19 7.30 -1.46
N ALA A 106 -2.90 7.59 -2.56
CA ALA A 106 -3.55 8.89 -2.74
C ALA A 106 -4.69 9.09 -1.74
N VAL A 107 -5.51 8.06 -1.52
CA VAL A 107 -6.56 8.07 -0.48
C VAL A 107 -5.93 8.33 0.89
N GLN A 108 -4.84 7.63 1.22
CA GLN A 108 -4.12 7.83 2.48
C GLN A 108 -3.67 9.28 2.66
N LEU A 109 -2.98 9.86 1.68
CA LEU A 109 -2.46 11.24 1.77
C LEU A 109 -3.59 12.26 1.93
N VAL A 110 -4.73 12.04 1.28
CA VAL A 110 -5.90 12.89 1.43
C VAL A 110 -6.48 12.79 2.85
N ILE A 111 -6.61 11.58 3.39
CA ILE A 111 -7.11 11.38 4.76
C ILE A 111 -6.14 11.97 5.79
N ASP A 112 -4.83 11.83 5.58
CA ASP A 112 -3.80 12.39 6.46
C ASP A 112 -3.89 13.91 6.60
N ALA A 113 -4.34 14.58 5.53
CA ALA A 113 -4.56 16.03 5.48
C ALA A 113 -5.89 16.49 6.11
N PHE A 114 -6.76 15.58 6.57
CA PHE A 114 -8.02 15.97 7.21
C PHE A 114 -7.77 16.49 8.63
N ASP A 115 -8.47 17.57 8.97
CA ASP A 115 -8.52 18.03 10.35
C ASP A 115 -9.13 16.95 11.26
N GLY A 116 -8.59 16.83 12.47
CA GLY A 116 -8.90 15.73 13.39
C GLY A 116 -8.13 14.42 13.11
N VAL A 117 -7.35 14.31 12.03
CA VAL A 117 -6.42 13.18 11.80
C VAL A 117 -5.03 13.55 12.33
N SER A 118 -4.44 12.64 13.12
CA SER A 118 -3.09 12.81 13.67
C SER A 118 -2.03 12.23 12.74
N ARG A 119 -2.31 11.07 12.15
CA ARG A 119 -1.48 10.38 11.16
C ARG A 119 -2.28 9.26 10.51
N THR A 120 -1.78 8.77 9.40
CA THR A 120 -2.27 7.57 8.72
C THR A 120 -1.18 6.53 8.56
N THR A 121 -1.53 5.25 8.67
CA THR A 121 -0.68 4.14 8.22
C THR A 121 -1.35 3.39 7.09
N LEU A 122 -0.53 2.73 6.28
CA LEU A 122 -0.95 1.88 5.19
C LEU A 122 -0.54 0.45 5.52
N ALA A 123 -1.35 -0.52 5.12
CA ALA A 123 -1.03 -1.93 5.24
C ALA A 123 -1.79 -2.71 4.17
N VAL A 124 -1.31 -3.91 3.88
CA VAL A 124 -2.14 -4.91 3.20
C VAL A 124 -3.37 -5.17 4.09
N GLY A 125 -4.56 -5.03 3.52
CA GLY A 125 -5.82 -5.42 4.14
C GLY A 125 -5.91 -6.93 4.27
N GLY A 126 -6.94 -7.43 4.96
CA GLY A 126 -7.05 -8.84 5.36
C GLY A 126 -6.53 -9.84 4.32
N GLY A 127 -5.78 -10.84 4.78
CA GLY A 127 -5.07 -11.78 3.92
C GLY A 127 -3.74 -12.19 4.56
N ASP A 128 -3.17 -13.29 4.09
CA ASP A 128 -1.89 -13.78 4.58
C ASP A 128 -0.78 -13.30 3.63
N VAL A 129 -0.07 -12.23 4.02
CA VAL A 129 1.06 -11.67 3.26
C VAL A 129 2.15 -12.72 3.04
N THR A 130 2.25 -13.74 3.90
CA THR A 130 3.24 -14.81 3.73
C THR A 130 2.91 -15.76 2.58
N LYS A 131 1.68 -15.73 2.06
CA LYS A 131 1.27 -16.45 0.85
C LYS A 131 1.66 -15.72 -0.43
N GLN A 132 2.10 -14.47 -0.33
CA GLN A 132 2.54 -13.71 -1.50
C GLN A 132 3.97 -14.09 -1.84
N GLU A 133 4.26 -14.32 -3.12
CA GLU A 133 5.63 -14.56 -3.57
C GLU A 133 6.50 -13.30 -3.49
N GLN A 134 5.86 -12.13 -3.63
CA GLN A 134 6.48 -10.81 -3.61
C GLN A 134 5.65 -9.84 -2.79
N ALA A 135 6.32 -8.86 -2.16
CA ALA A 135 5.69 -7.69 -1.58
C ALA A 135 6.33 -6.41 -2.09
N GLY A 136 5.54 -5.34 -2.14
CA GLY A 136 6.07 -4.00 -2.28
C GLY A 136 6.51 -3.46 -0.91
N VAL A 137 7.59 -2.69 -0.90
CA VAL A 137 8.08 -2.01 0.30
C VAL A 137 8.19 -0.52 0.01
N LEU A 138 7.59 0.28 0.89
CA LEU A 138 7.74 1.73 0.95
C LEU A 138 8.57 2.09 2.18
N VAL A 139 9.71 2.74 1.98
CA VAL A 139 10.52 3.32 3.06
C VAL A 139 10.34 4.82 2.98
N ARG A 140 9.54 5.37 3.88
CA ARG A 140 9.30 6.82 3.96
C ARG A 140 10.42 7.47 4.75
N LEU A 141 10.95 8.55 4.21
CA LEU A 141 12.02 9.31 4.83
C LEU A 141 11.45 10.41 5.72
N GLU A 142 12.22 10.79 6.74
CA GLU A 142 11.97 12.01 7.50
C GLU A 142 12.08 13.25 6.60
N SER A 143 11.45 14.35 7.01
CA SER A 143 11.55 15.61 6.27
C SER A 143 12.97 16.17 6.39
N GLY A 144 13.54 16.62 5.27
CA GLY A 144 14.87 17.24 5.24
C GLY A 144 16.05 16.27 5.35
N VAL A 145 15.85 14.97 5.15
CA VAL A 145 16.94 13.98 5.12
C VAL A 145 17.99 14.34 4.07
N GLY A 146 19.23 14.46 4.53
CA GLY A 146 20.39 14.76 3.68
C GLY A 146 20.83 13.59 2.79
N ASP A 147 21.77 13.86 1.90
CA ASP A 147 22.25 12.88 0.92
C ASP A 147 22.98 11.68 1.53
N GLU A 148 23.70 11.88 2.63
CA GLU A 148 24.45 10.81 3.29
C GLU A 148 23.54 9.73 3.92
N PRO A 149 22.57 10.07 4.81
CA PRO A 149 21.61 9.09 5.31
C PRO A 149 20.79 8.45 4.18
N ARG A 150 20.35 9.24 3.19
CA ARG A 150 19.65 8.75 2.01
C ARG A 150 20.47 7.70 1.24
N GLY A 151 21.76 7.95 1.04
CA GLY A 151 22.68 7.03 0.37
C GLY A 151 22.99 5.77 1.20
N ALA A 152 22.97 5.85 2.54
CA ALA A 152 23.06 4.68 3.41
C ALA A 152 21.83 3.78 3.27
N ILE A 153 20.63 4.35 3.28
CA ILE A 153 19.36 3.66 3.07
C ILE A 153 19.35 2.95 1.71
N GLU A 154 19.70 3.66 0.63
CA GLU A 154 19.73 3.08 -0.72
C GLU A 154 20.70 1.90 -0.84
N ARG A 155 21.90 2.02 -0.25
CA ARG A 155 22.90 0.94 -0.24
C ARG A 155 22.39 -0.29 0.52
N LEU A 156 21.76 -0.10 1.67
CA LEU A 156 21.17 -1.20 2.42
C LEU A 156 20.08 -1.90 1.61
N ILE A 157 19.15 -1.13 1.01
CA ILE A 157 18.08 -1.69 0.17
C ILE A 157 18.65 -2.48 -1.01
N LYS A 158 19.65 -1.95 -1.72
CA LYS A 158 20.30 -2.64 -2.85
C LYS A 158 21.06 -3.89 -2.44
N GLY A 159 21.50 -3.97 -1.17
CA GLY A 159 22.15 -5.15 -0.59
C GLY A 159 21.19 -6.23 -0.11
N LEU A 160 19.88 -5.95 -0.07
CA LEU A 160 18.88 -6.95 0.32
C LEU A 160 18.77 -8.06 -0.73
N PRO A 161 18.61 -9.33 -0.30
CA PRO A 161 18.40 -10.42 -1.25
C PRO A 161 17.05 -10.27 -1.96
N ARG A 162 17.03 -10.55 -3.27
CA ARG A 162 15.81 -10.60 -4.09
C ARG A 162 15.04 -9.28 -4.13
N THR A 163 15.78 -8.18 -4.09
CA THR A 163 15.23 -6.84 -4.25
C THR A 163 15.26 -6.42 -5.71
N GLU A 164 14.13 -5.89 -6.19
CA GLU A 164 13.95 -5.43 -7.56
C GLU A 164 13.35 -4.02 -7.59
N SER A 165 13.57 -3.32 -8.70
CA SER A 165 12.92 -2.04 -9.01
C SER A 165 13.12 -0.93 -7.95
N VAL A 166 14.29 -0.88 -7.30
CA VAL A 166 14.61 0.16 -6.31
C VAL A 166 14.54 1.54 -6.96
N ARG A 167 13.63 2.37 -6.46
CA ARG A 167 13.43 3.76 -6.91
C ARG A 167 13.31 4.70 -5.72
N TYR A 168 13.99 5.83 -5.81
CA TYR A 168 13.75 6.98 -4.96
C TYR A 168 12.74 7.93 -5.61
N GLU A 169 11.74 8.37 -4.84
CA GLU A 169 10.78 9.40 -5.25
C GLU A 169 10.76 10.54 -4.22
N THR A 170 10.86 11.78 -4.69
CA THR A 170 10.58 12.97 -3.86
C THR A 170 9.08 13.09 -3.58
N GLY A 171 8.70 14.01 -2.69
CA GLY A 171 7.30 14.33 -2.43
C GLY A 171 6.56 14.80 -3.69
N GLU A 172 7.18 15.67 -4.49
CA GLU A 172 6.62 16.17 -5.74
C GLU A 172 6.43 15.06 -6.77
N ARG A 173 7.44 14.19 -6.94
CA ARG A 173 7.37 13.08 -7.89
C ARG A 173 6.31 12.06 -7.48
N THR A 174 6.22 11.77 -6.18
CA THR A 174 5.16 10.92 -5.61
C THR A 174 3.79 11.51 -5.90
N LYS A 175 3.55 12.79 -5.58
CA LYS A 175 2.28 13.47 -5.82
C LYS A 175 1.91 13.45 -7.31
N ALA A 176 2.86 13.77 -8.20
CA ALA A 176 2.61 13.78 -9.65
C ALA A 176 2.20 12.40 -10.18
N ARG A 177 2.89 11.33 -9.77
CA ARG A 177 2.54 9.94 -10.14
C ARG A 177 1.15 9.57 -9.65
N LEU A 178 0.81 9.91 -8.41
CA LEU A 178 -0.50 9.61 -7.82
C LEU A 178 -1.62 10.39 -8.51
N LEU A 179 -1.42 11.68 -8.83
CA LEU A 179 -2.36 12.46 -9.62
C LEU A 179 -2.60 11.85 -11.00
N GLN A 180 -1.54 11.37 -11.66
CA GLN A 180 -1.66 10.68 -12.95
C GLN A 180 -2.50 9.41 -12.82
N ARG A 181 -2.29 8.60 -11.78
CA ARG A 181 -3.08 7.38 -11.52
C ARG A 181 -4.54 7.69 -11.25
N CYS A 182 -4.84 8.69 -10.41
CA CYS A 182 -6.21 9.09 -10.12
C CYS A 182 -6.94 9.63 -11.36
N LYS A 183 -6.22 10.28 -12.29
CA LYS A 183 -6.78 10.80 -13.56
C LYS A 183 -6.97 9.72 -14.61
N ALA A 184 -6.27 8.60 -14.53
CA ALA A 184 -6.37 7.50 -15.48
C ALA A 184 -7.69 6.72 -15.37
N LYS A 185 -8.44 6.90 -14.27
CA LYS A 185 -9.74 6.27 -14.04
C LYS A 185 -10.78 7.33 -13.70
N ASP A 186 -11.86 7.41 -14.48
CA ASP A 186 -12.93 8.41 -14.25
C ASP A 186 -13.52 8.34 -12.84
N ALA A 187 -13.67 7.13 -12.31
CA ALA A 187 -14.18 6.88 -10.96
C ALA A 187 -13.33 7.53 -9.84
N THR A 188 -12.08 7.91 -10.10
CA THR A 188 -11.17 8.52 -9.13
C THR A 188 -10.81 9.98 -9.46
N ALA A 189 -11.50 10.61 -10.41
CA ALA A 189 -11.24 12.01 -10.77
C ALA A 189 -11.40 12.98 -9.59
N ALA A 190 -12.42 12.78 -8.75
CA ALA A 190 -12.62 13.58 -7.54
C ALA A 190 -11.48 13.41 -6.52
N LEU A 191 -10.87 12.22 -6.44
CA LEU A 191 -9.71 11.96 -5.60
C LEU A 191 -8.49 12.74 -6.10
N ALA A 192 -8.32 12.91 -7.41
CA ALA A 192 -7.25 13.75 -7.96
C ALA A 192 -7.37 15.20 -7.49
N THR A 193 -8.59 15.76 -7.47
CA THR A 193 -8.83 17.12 -6.94
C THR A 193 -8.49 17.23 -5.46
N SER A 194 -8.91 16.26 -4.64
CA SER A 194 -8.56 16.25 -3.22
C SER A 194 -7.06 16.09 -2.98
N LEU A 195 -6.39 15.25 -3.77
CA LEU A 195 -4.93 15.08 -3.69
C LEU A 195 -4.18 16.34 -4.13
N ASP A 196 -4.70 17.07 -5.12
CA ASP A 196 -4.07 18.30 -5.59
C ASP A 196 -4.02 19.38 -4.50
N ALA A 197 -5.02 19.40 -3.60
CA ALA A 197 -5.05 20.26 -2.42
C ALA A 197 -4.03 19.87 -1.32
N VAL A 198 -3.46 18.65 -1.35
CA VAL A 198 -2.42 18.24 -0.38
C VAL A 198 -1.10 18.94 -0.73
N PRO A 199 -0.49 19.73 0.19
CA PRO A 199 0.78 20.40 -0.09
C PRO A 199 1.89 19.40 -0.45
N ALA A 200 2.73 19.73 -1.44
CA ALA A 200 3.78 18.80 -1.89
C ALA A 200 4.77 18.42 -0.77
N HIS A 201 5.06 19.35 0.15
CA HIS A 201 5.93 19.10 1.31
C HIS A 201 5.29 18.18 2.37
N ALA A 202 3.97 17.97 2.33
CA ALA A 202 3.28 17.01 3.19
C ALA A 202 3.35 15.58 2.62
N VAL A 203 3.83 15.42 1.38
CA VAL A 203 4.05 14.10 0.76
C VAL A 203 5.48 13.67 1.06
N PRO A 204 5.70 12.60 1.86
CA PRO A 204 7.04 12.19 2.24
C PRO A 204 7.83 11.65 1.04
N ALA A 205 9.12 11.98 0.98
CA ALA A 205 10.05 11.30 0.09
C ALA A 205 10.14 9.81 0.48
N SER A 206 10.37 8.93 -0.48
CA SER A 206 10.39 7.50 -0.21
C SER A 206 11.27 6.70 -1.15
N PHE A 207 11.83 5.59 -0.64
CA PHE A 207 12.28 4.49 -1.47
C PHE A 207 11.14 3.49 -1.68
N ARG A 208 11.06 2.97 -2.90
CA ARG A 208 10.06 2.01 -3.37
C ARG A 208 10.78 0.85 -4.01
N PHE A 209 10.48 -0.37 -3.60
CA PHE A 209 11.10 -1.56 -4.19
C PHE A 209 10.23 -2.80 -3.96
N ARG A 210 10.44 -3.81 -4.81
CA ARG A 210 9.85 -5.14 -4.65
C ARG A 210 10.83 -6.03 -3.91
N VAL A 211 10.31 -6.94 -3.10
CA VAL A 211 11.11 -7.95 -2.42
C VAL A 211 10.41 -9.32 -2.48
N GLY A 212 11.17 -10.38 -2.78
CA GLY A 212 10.66 -11.75 -2.78
C GLY A 212 10.57 -12.34 -1.38
N LEU A 213 9.43 -12.96 -1.02
CA LEU A 213 9.11 -13.40 0.35
C LEU A 213 9.33 -14.89 0.65
N HIS A 214 9.68 -15.74 -0.34
CA HIS A 214 9.66 -17.23 -0.24
C HIS A 214 9.94 -17.81 1.16
N GLY A 215 8.87 -18.06 1.92
CA GLY A 215 8.85 -18.82 3.18
C GLY A 215 9.69 -18.26 4.33
N GLY A 216 10.21 -17.02 4.25
CA GLY A 216 11.24 -16.56 5.17
C GLY A 216 11.12 -15.10 5.57
N LYS A 217 11.49 -14.79 6.82
CA LYS A 217 11.79 -13.43 7.26
C LYS A 217 13.00 -12.92 6.48
N ILE A 218 13.05 -11.62 6.20
CA ILE A 218 14.24 -10.93 5.70
C ILE A 218 14.77 -10.10 6.87
N PRO A 219 15.67 -10.64 7.71
CA PRO A 219 16.07 -9.99 8.96
C PRO A 219 16.62 -8.58 8.75
N GLN A 220 17.30 -8.35 7.64
CA GLN A 220 17.90 -7.07 7.27
C GLN A 220 16.85 -5.95 7.05
N LEU A 221 15.57 -6.28 6.85
CA LEU A 221 14.51 -5.27 6.81
C LEU A 221 14.29 -4.61 8.17
N ALA A 222 14.59 -5.31 9.28
CA ALA A 222 14.53 -4.69 10.61
C ALA A 222 15.65 -3.66 10.81
N ASP A 223 16.82 -3.86 10.19
CA ASP A 223 17.93 -2.91 10.24
C ASP A 223 17.60 -1.63 9.47
N LEU A 224 16.81 -1.74 8.40
CA LEU A 224 16.34 -0.59 7.62
C LEU A 224 15.51 0.38 8.46
N GLN A 225 14.68 -0.12 9.38
CA GLN A 225 13.88 0.72 10.28
C GLN A 225 14.71 1.48 11.32
N ARG A 226 15.98 1.10 11.53
CA ARG A 226 16.89 1.70 12.52
C ARG A 226 17.85 2.72 11.91
N LEU A 227 17.84 2.87 10.58
CA LEU A 227 18.71 3.84 9.91
C LEU A 227 18.21 5.27 10.14
N ASP A 228 19.16 6.18 10.34
CA ASP A 228 18.88 7.61 10.43
C ASP A 228 18.13 8.10 9.18
N GLY A 229 17.10 8.93 9.40
CA GLY A 229 16.27 9.48 8.34
C GLY A 229 15.15 8.56 7.85
N VAL A 230 14.96 7.36 8.40
CA VAL A 230 13.79 6.51 8.12
C VAL A 230 12.64 6.86 9.07
N ALA A 231 11.57 7.43 8.54
CA ALA A 231 10.37 7.73 9.32
C ALA A 231 9.47 6.50 9.49
N SER A 232 9.33 5.67 8.45
CA SER A 232 8.57 4.42 8.52
C SER A 232 8.92 3.48 7.37
N MET A 233 8.69 2.19 7.59
CA MET A 233 8.74 1.16 6.56
C MET A 233 7.41 0.43 6.52
N VAL A 234 6.84 0.31 5.33
CA VAL A 234 5.50 -0.26 5.12
C VAL A 234 5.53 -1.30 4.02
N PHE A 235 4.90 -2.45 4.28
CA PHE A 235 4.62 -3.47 3.27
C PHE A 235 3.29 -3.18 2.59
N VAL A 236 3.29 -3.21 1.26
CA VAL A 236 2.15 -2.88 0.41
C VAL A 236 2.00 -3.93 -0.71
N PRO A 237 0.82 -4.05 -1.33
CA PRO A 237 0.68 -4.81 -2.56
C PRO A 237 1.61 -4.28 -3.66
N VAL A 238 2.13 -5.16 -4.52
CA VAL A 238 3.11 -4.78 -5.56
C VAL A 238 2.52 -3.82 -6.60
N GLU A 239 1.20 -3.81 -6.74
CA GLU A 239 0.40 -2.94 -7.61
C GLU A 239 0.45 -1.47 -7.17
N LEU A 240 0.85 -1.21 -5.91
CA LEU A 240 0.95 0.14 -5.38
C LEU A 240 2.25 0.86 -5.83
N LEU A 241 3.32 0.12 -6.14
CA LEU A 241 4.62 0.69 -6.49
C LEU A 241 4.62 1.42 -7.84
#